data_AF-A0A960J5E3-F1
#
_entry.id   AF-A0A960J5E3-F1
#
_cell.length_a   1.000
_cell.length_b   1.000
_cell.length_c   1.000
_cell.angle_alpha   90.00
_cell.angle_beta   90.00
_cell.angle_gamma   90.00
#
_symmetry.space_group_name_H-M   'P 1'
#
loop_
_entity.id
_entity.type
_entity.pdbx_description
1 polymer ?
#
loop_
_entity_poly.entity_id
_entity_poly.type
_entity_poly.pdbx_seq_one_letter_code
_entity_poly.pdbx_strand_id
1 'polypeptide(L)'
;MAGWKRNPWTFAAALAAAFLFSLLAAWSPAGRAVDLAAYDALLRLNPPAPGPPQSSAVILAIDEASLQAVGGILELRRPLAQALATLAQHEPAAVAVDIVLSEARTPEENAPLEQALEQLPRVTLAANLRTDASGWEKPLPELQQAVSVLGHVHAEPDADGVCRRILLSKAAGRERLWALAFEAYRLASGAPALVETGDAVQLGSVEIPIPAPERPELLIRFAPNDAPIEILPLARVLDDPASAAVVRDRVVFVGVRVLGGLDRYLMTPYSYGEPMPGVEINANVYQTLARGDFLTLARPTTSVLLALAFAAAIGFVFYRLSGRTALWTGFGLLALAHLAPAAAFRTSVVLPAAETLFPAWGAFAVASALHYLVLRGRLDDAEAQRTRYQRAVHYVTHEMRTPLTAIQGSSELISRYSLPEEKQRAIGDLIHKESQRLARMVDMFLSVERLSSGQLELHRESVAPDTLLAECIERIRPVADRKRIEIRQISANAPAIWGDRDFLEYACYNLISNAVKYSPAQTAITVRAWPEKGHVLVSVEDQGYGMDASDLKKIFQKFYRAKTAKQSGEQGTGIGLAIVEEIVVQHGGSIAVESEVGRGSRFTLTLPSAQAPASSSLGGAQSERA
;
A
#
# COMPACT_ATOMS: atom_id res chain seq x y z
N MET A 1 -21.22 6.51 3.89
CA MET A 1 -19.75 6.77 3.88
C MET A 1 -19.00 5.51 4.36
N ALA A 2 -17.79 5.22 3.86
CA ALA A 2 -17.02 4.01 4.23
C ALA A 2 -16.67 3.96 5.73
N GLY A 3 -16.62 2.77 6.33
CA GLY A 3 -16.28 2.59 7.76
C GLY A 3 -14.92 3.18 8.17
N TRP A 4 -13.92 3.19 7.28
CA TRP A 4 -12.64 3.85 7.56
C TRP A 4 -12.66 5.39 7.35
N LYS A 5 -13.65 5.92 6.61
CA LYS A 5 -13.85 7.37 6.46
C LYS A 5 -14.48 7.94 7.72
N ARG A 6 -15.10 7.07 8.55
CA ARG A 6 -15.52 7.39 9.91
C ARG A 6 -14.36 7.39 10.91
N ASN A 7 -13.28 6.66 10.66
CA ASN A 7 -12.10 6.67 11.53
C ASN A 7 -10.78 6.71 10.72
N PRO A 8 -10.36 7.89 10.25
CA PRO A 8 -9.14 8.04 9.45
C PRO A 8 -7.87 7.57 10.21
N TRP A 9 -7.92 7.56 11.55
CA TRP A 9 -6.80 7.19 12.40
C TRP A 9 -6.47 5.70 12.32
N THR A 10 -7.46 4.80 12.17
CA THR A 10 -7.17 3.36 12.06
C THR A 10 -6.51 3.02 10.73
N PHE A 11 -6.92 3.67 9.64
CA PHE A 11 -6.28 3.52 8.34
C PHE A 11 -4.85 4.07 8.35
N ALA A 12 -4.66 5.27 8.91
CA ALA A 12 -3.34 5.87 9.05
C ALA A 12 -2.40 5.03 9.93
N ALA A 13 -2.91 4.49 11.04
CA ALA A 13 -2.13 3.62 11.92
C ALA A 13 -1.71 2.32 11.22
N ALA A 14 -2.61 1.69 10.45
CA ALA A 14 -2.29 0.49 9.69
C ALA A 14 -1.21 0.76 8.62
N LEU A 15 -1.30 1.90 7.92
CA LEU A 15 -0.27 2.32 6.97
C LEU A 15 1.08 2.63 7.63
N ALA A 16 1.06 3.31 8.78
CA ALA A 16 2.28 3.61 9.53
C ALA A 16 2.97 2.33 10.03
N ALA A 17 2.19 1.37 10.54
CA ALA A 17 2.71 0.07 10.94
C ALA A 17 3.30 -0.70 9.75
N ALA A 18 2.62 -0.70 8.60
CA ALA A 18 3.12 -1.32 7.37
C ALA A 18 4.42 -0.66 6.90
N PHE A 19 4.49 0.67 6.91
CA PHE A 19 5.68 1.44 6.54
C PHE A 19 6.87 1.07 7.43
N LEU A 20 6.68 1.09 8.76
CA LEU A 20 7.75 0.75 9.71
C LEU A 20 8.22 -0.70 9.53
N PHE A 21 7.29 -1.65 9.39
CA PHE A 21 7.64 -3.05 9.18
C PHE A 21 8.42 -3.25 7.87
N SER A 22 7.94 -2.67 6.77
CA SER A 22 8.61 -2.74 5.46
C SER A 22 9.97 -2.05 5.45
N LEU A 23 10.14 -0.94 6.18
CA LEU A 23 11.42 -0.26 6.30
C LEU A 23 12.43 -1.09 7.10
N LEU A 24 12.00 -1.70 8.22
CA LEU A 24 12.84 -2.64 8.97
C LEU A 24 13.22 -3.86 8.12
N ALA A 25 12.29 -4.36 7.29
CA ALA A 25 12.58 -5.43 6.34
C ALA A 25 13.60 -4.98 5.26
N ALA A 26 13.54 -3.73 4.81
CA ALA A 26 14.52 -3.18 3.87
C ALA A 26 15.93 -3.10 4.48
N TRP A 27 16.05 -2.82 5.77
CA TRP A 27 17.33 -2.80 6.48
C TRP A 27 17.85 -4.19 6.91
N SER A 28 17.08 -5.24 6.66
CA SER A 28 17.51 -6.60 6.91
C SER A 28 18.59 -7.05 5.90
N PRO A 29 19.33 -8.14 6.18
CA PRO A 29 20.26 -8.73 5.21
C PRO A 29 19.60 -9.07 3.86
N ALA A 30 18.32 -9.45 3.87
CA ALA A 30 17.57 -9.72 2.65
C ALA A 30 17.31 -8.46 1.83
N GLY A 31 16.99 -7.34 2.49
CA GLY A 31 16.85 -6.05 1.82
C GLY A 31 18.17 -5.55 1.24
N ARG A 32 19.27 -5.69 1.99
CA ARG A 32 20.62 -5.39 1.47
C ARG A 32 20.99 -6.23 0.25
N ALA A 33 20.60 -7.51 0.20
CA ALA A 33 20.82 -8.33 -0.99
C ALA A 33 20.06 -7.81 -2.22
N VAL A 34 18.83 -7.31 -2.03
CA VAL A 34 18.05 -6.64 -3.09
C VAL A 34 18.75 -5.36 -3.55
N ASP A 35 19.29 -4.56 -2.63
CA ASP A 35 20.03 -3.33 -2.96
C ASP A 35 21.28 -3.61 -3.80
N LEU A 36 22.07 -4.62 -3.42
CA LEU A 36 23.28 -5.01 -4.15
C LEU A 36 22.93 -5.55 -5.56
N ALA A 37 21.91 -6.39 -5.67
CA ALA A 37 21.45 -6.90 -6.96
C ALA A 37 20.91 -5.78 -7.87
N ALA A 38 20.16 -4.83 -7.30
CA ALA A 38 19.67 -3.66 -8.03
C ALA A 38 20.81 -2.75 -8.47
N TYR A 39 21.81 -2.51 -7.60
CA TYR A 39 23.01 -1.76 -7.94
C TYR A 39 23.75 -2.38 -9.13
N ASP A 40 24.00 -3.69 -9.09
CA ASP A 40 24.72 -4.39 -10.18
C ASP A 40 23.93 -4.33 -11.50
N ALA A 41 22.60 -4.46 -11.44
CA ALA A 41 21.74 -4.31 -12.62
C ALA A 41 21.79 -2.89 -13.18
N LEU A 42 21.73 -1.87 -12.33
CA LEU A 42 21.81 -0.46 -12.74
C LEU A 42 23.18 -0.10 -13.31
N LEU A 43 24.25 -0.61 -12.72
CA LEU A 43 25.61 -0.45 -13.25
C LEU A 43 25.71 -1.03 -14.66
N ARG A 44 25.23 -2.26 -14.87
CA ARG A 44 25.22 -2.92 -16.19
C ARG A 44 24.37 -2.20 -17.23
N LEU A 45 23.25 -1.63 -16.82
CA LEU A 45 22.36 -0.85 -17.71
C LEU A 45 22.88 0.56 -18.02
N ASN A 46 23.84 1.05 -17.24
CA ASN A 46 24.43 2.39 -17.39
C ASN A 46 25.97 2.28 -17.37
N PRO A 47 26.57 1.59 -18.36
CA PRO A 47 28.02 1.45 -18.44
C PRO A 47 28.69 2.82 -18.58
N PRO A 48 29.92 2.99 -18.06
CA PRO A 48 30.65 4.23 -18.21
C PRO A 48 30.88 4.55 -19.69
N ALA A 49 30.84 5.83 -20.05
CA ALA A 49 31.14 6.24 -21.42
C ALA A 49 32.61 5.93 -21.77
N PRO A 50 32.92 5.51 -23.01
CA PRO A 50 34.30 5.36 -23.44
C PRO A 50 35.01 6.72 -23.32
N GLY A 51 36.07 6.75 -22.52
CA GLY A 51 36.90 7.94 -22.34
C GLY A 51 37.83 8.16 -23.55
N PRO A 52 38.45 9.33 -23.68
CA PRO A 52 39.48 9.54 -24.70
C PRO A 52 40.63 8.54 -24.50
N PRO A 53 41.25 8.02 -25.58
CA PRO A 53 42.27 6.96 -25.49
C PRO A 53 43.45 7.33 -24.57
N GLN A 54 43.84 8.61 -24.57
CA GLN A 54 44.95 9.14 -23.78
C GLN A 54 44.70 9.15 -22.26
N SER A 55 43.44 9.09 -21.83
CA SER A 55 43.07 9.02 -20.41
C SER A 55 42.85 7.59 -19.92
N SER A 56 43.04 6.59 -20.78
CA SER A 56 42.80 5.19 -20.45
C SER A 56 44.06 4.50 -19.91
N ALA A 57 43.89 3.61 -18.93
CA ALA A 57 44.96 2.78 -18.41
C ALA A 57 45.40 1.70 -19.42
N VAL A 58 46.64 1.25 -19.30
CA VAL A 58 47.17 0.04 -19.94
C VAL A 58 47.56 -0.95 -18.86
N ILE A 59 47.26 -2.23 -19.04
CA ILE A 59 47.71 -3.29 -18.14
C ILE A 59 48.89 -4.01 -18.79
N LEU A 60 50.08 -3.92 -18.18
CA LEU A 60 51.19 -4.82 -18.48
C LEU A 60 50.92 -6.15 -17.76
N ALA A 61 50.33 -7.10 -18.49
CA ALA A 61 49.86 -8.35 -17.92
C ALA A 61 50.99 -9.38 -17.85
N ILE A 62 51.23 -9.89 -16.65
CA ILE A 62 52.06 -11.06 -16.42
C ILE A 62 51.12 -12.27 -16.45
N ASP A 63 50.77 -12.67 -17.67
CA ASP A 63 49.88 -13.79 -17.96
C ASP A 63 50.63 -15.14 -17.96
N GLU A 64 49.90 -16.22 -18.19
CA GLU A 64 50.45 -17.57 -18.13
C GLU A 64 51.50 -17.81 -19.22
N ALA A 65 51.28 -17.29 -20.42
CA ALA A 65 52.26 -17.33 -21.51
C ALA A 65 53.55 -16.57 -21.13
N SER A 66 53.42 -15.40 -20.49
CA SER A 66 54.56 -14.63 -20.01
C SER A 66 55.34 -15.35 -18.92
N LEU A 67 54.64 -15.97 -17.94
CA LEU A 67 55.31 -16.76 -16.91
C LEU A 67 56.03 -17.98 -17.50
N GLN A 68 55.44 -18.66 -18.48
CA GLN A 68 56.10 -19.78 -19.17
C GLN A 68 57.35 -19.34 -19.93
N ALA A 69 57.29 -18.18 -20.61
CA ALA A 69 58.42 -17.64 -21.36
C ALA A 69 59.61 -17.24 -20.46
N VAL A 70 59.34 -16.75 -19.24
CA VAL A 70 60.39 -16.24 -18.33
C VAL A 70 60.90 -17.24 -17.31
N GLY A 71 60.40 -18.48 -17.30
CA GLY A 71 60.81 -19.51 -16.34
C GLY A 71 60.05 -19.51 -15.01
N GLY A 72 58.88 -18.88 -14.96
CA GLY A 72 57.98 -18.86 -13.82
C GLY A 72 58.10 -17.63 -12.93
N ILE A 73 57.29 -17.57 -11.88
CA ILE A 73 57.14 -16.38 -11.02
C ILE A 73 58.42 -16.04 -10.23
N LEU A 74 59.23 -17.04 -9.89
CA LEU A 74 60.47 -16.84 -9.11
C LEU A 74 61.56 -16.13 -9.91
N GLU A 75 61.57 -16.32 -11.23
CA GLU A 75 62.52 -15.74 -12.18
C GLU A 75 62.04 -14.41 -12.78
N LEU A 76 60.86 -13.92 -12.35
CA LEU A 76 60.20 -12.76 -12.93
C LEU A 76 60.96 -11.44 -12.79
N ARG A 77 61.81 -11.29 -11.76
CA ARG A 77 62.45 -10.00 -11.42
C ARG A 77 63.27 -9.39 -12.56
N ARG A 78 64.10 -10.18 -13.23
CA ARG A 78 64.92 -9.71 -14.37
C ARG A 78 64.07 -9.33 -15.60
N PRO A 79 63.15 -10.17 -16.09
CA PRO A 79 62.21 -9.80 -17.14
C PRO A 79 61.37 -8.56 -16.78
N LEU A 80 60.91 -8.46 -15.54
CA LEU A 80 60.17 -7.29 -15.06
C LEU A 80 61.03 -6.02 -15.15
N ALA A 81 62.29 -6.08 -14.70
CA ALA A 81 63.24 -4.97 -14.82
C ALA A 81 63.45 -4.54 -16.28
N GLN A 82 63.65 -5.51 -17.19
CA GLN A 82 63.81 -5.25 -18.62
C GLN A 82 62.56 -4.57 -19.21
N ALA A 83 61.37 -5.09 -18.89
CA ALA A 83 60.12 -4.50 -19.37
C ALA A 83 59.91 -3.08 -18.83
N LEU A 84 60.16 -2.84 -17.53
CA LEU A 84 60.06 -1.50 -16.93
C LEU A 84 61.04 -0.50 -17.58
N ALA A 85 62.28 -0.93 -17.87
CA ALA A 85 63.25 -0.10 -18.59
C ALA A 85 62.78 0.21 -20.03
N THR A 86 62.16 -0.75 -20.73
CA THR A 86 61.55 -0.53 -22.05
C THR A 86 60.36 0.44 -21.97
N LEU A 87 59.53 0.34 -20.92
CA LEU A 87 58.44 1.29 -20.68
C LEU A 87 58.98 2.71 -20.44
N ALA A 88 60.07 2.87 -19.70
CA ALA A 88 60.69 4.18 -19.43
C ALA A 88 61.07 4.92 -20.71
N GLN A 89 61.48 4.21 -21.76
CA GLN A 89 61.82 4.78 -23.07
C GLN A 89 60.61 5.37 -23.82
N HIS A 90 59.39 5.05 -23.39
CA HIS A 90 58.15 5.45 -24.05
C HIS A 90 57.35 6.49 -23.25
N GLU A 91 57.92 7.05 -22.17
CA GLU A 91 57.36 8.18 -21.41
C GLU A 91 55.90 7.94 -20.94
N PRO A 92 55.64 6.91 -20.10
CA PRO A 92 54.33 6.73 -19.49
C PRO A 92 54.02 7.87 -18.51
N ALA A 93 52.74 8.21 -18.35
CA ALA A 93 52.31 9.26 -17.42
C ALA A 93 52.57 8.87 -15.96
N ALA A 94 52.39 7.59 -15.62
CA ALA A 94 52.80 6.97 -14.37
C ALA A 94 52.83 5.44 -14.53
N VAL A 95 53.60 4.75 -13.68
CA VAL A 95 53.64 3.28 -13.62
C VAL A 95 53.27 2.83 -12.21
N ALA A 96 52.30 1.92 -12.10
CA ALA A 96 51.86 1.31 -10.86
C ALA A 96 52.14 -0.19 -10.90
N VAL A 97 53.03 -0.66 -10.03
CA VAL A 97 53.41 -2.08 -9.98
C VAL A 97 52.64 -2.77 -8.86
N ASP A 98 51.67 -3.59 -9.25
CA ASP A 98 50.84 -4.43 -8.38
C ASP A 98 51.55 -5.76 -8.03
N ILE A 99 52.78 -5.62 -7.51
CA ILE A 99 53.62 -6.71 -7.02
C ILE A 99 54.40 -6.18 -5.82
N VAL A 100 54.26 -6.81 -4.66
CA VAL A 100 54.85 -6.28 -3.41
C VAL A 100 56.37 -6.37 -3.40
N LEU A 101 56.97 -7.39 -4.03
CA LEU A 101 58.44 -7.54 -4.11
C LEU A 101 59.15 -7.57 -2.73
N SER A 102 58.50 -8.13 -1.71
CA SER A 102 58.99 -8.24 -0.32
C SER A 102 60.08 -9.32 -0.11
N GLU A 103 60.20 -10.27 -1.04
CA GLU A 103 61.17 -11.37 -0.93
C GLU A 103 62.62 -10.89 -1.05
N ALA A 104 63.46 -11.28 -0.09
CA ALA A 104 64.90 -11.03 -0.15
C ALA A 104 65.55 -11.74 -1.36
N ARG A 105 66.43 -11.02 -2.05
CA ARG A 105 67.27 -11.50 -3.15
C ARG A 105 68.67 -10.93 -3.00
N THR A 106 69.63 -11.46 -3.75
CA THR A 106 70.99 -10.91 -3.73
C THR A 106 70.99 -9.48 -4.32
N PRO A 107 71.91 -8.59 -3.89
CA PRO A 107 72.00 -7.24 -4.47
C PRO A 107 72.17 -7.26 -5.99
N GLU A 108 72.91 -8.23 -6.53
CA GLU A 108 73.14 -8.42 -7.96
C GLU A 108 71.85 -8.75 -8.74
N GLU A 109 70.91 -9.49 -8.11
CA GLU A 109 69.62 -9.82 -8.70
C GLU A 109 68.62 -8.65 -8.64
N ASN A 110 68.75 -7.76 -7.65
CA ASN A 110 67.86 -6.62 -7.45
C ASN A 110 68.30 -5.37 -8.21
N ALA A 111 69.60 -5.17 -8.44
CA ALA A 111 70.14 -3.96 -9.06
C ALA A 111 69.49 -3.60 -10.41
N PRO A 112 69.20 -4.55 -11.33
CA PRO A 112 68.52 -4.22 -12.59
C PRO A 112 67.12 -3.64 -12.37
N LEU A 113 66.38 -4.16 -11.39
CA LEU A 113 65.02 -3.72 -11.10
C LEU A 113 65.01 -2.34 -10.44
N GLU A 114 65.93 -2.12 -9.50
CA GLU A 114 66.15 -0.81 -8.87
C GLU A 114 66.47 0.25 -9.94
N GLN A 115 67.44 -0.04 -10.81
CA GLN A 115 67.82 0.88 -11.90
C GLN A 115 66.67 1.16 -12.87
N ALA A 116 65.84 0.15 -13.18
CA ALA A 116 64.68 0.33 -14.05
C ALA A 116 63.60 1.19 -13.39
N LEU A 117 63.39 1.06 -12.07
CA LEU A 117 62.47 1.90 -11.30
C LEU A 117 62.95 3.35 -11.23
N GLU A 118 64.25 3.59 -11.02
CA GLU A 118 64.84 4.94 -10.99
C GLU A 118 64.71 5.68 -12.34
N GLN A 119 64.71 4.94 -13.46
CA GLN A 119 64.50 5.52 -14.79
C GLN A 119 63.06 5.96 -15.03
N LEU A 120 62.10 5.49 -14.23
CA LEU A 120 60.70 5.88 -14.34
C LEU A 120 60.46 7.14 -13.48
N PRO A 121 60.07 8.28 -14.09
CA PRO A 121 59.94 9.53 -13.35
C PRO A 121 58.79 9.53 -12.32
N ARG A 122 57.81 8.64 -12.49
CA ARG A 122 56.56 8.58 -11.72
C ARG A 122 56.14 7.12 -11.53
N VAL A 123 56.63 6.49 -10.47
CA VAL A 123 56.37 5.08 -10.18
C VAL A 123 55.89 4.87 -8.76
N THR A 124 54.92 3.96 -8.59
CA THR A 124 54.40 3.52 -7.30
C THR A 124 54.42 2.00 -7.21
N LEU A 125 54.75 1.47 -6.02
CA LEU A 125 54.73 0.04 -5.73
C LEU A 125 53.58 -0.32 -4.78
N ALA A 126 53.07 -1.55 -4.94
CA ALA A 126 52.06 -2.10 -4.06
C ALA A 126 52.60 -2.47 -2.67
N ALA A 127 51.78 -2.20 -1.66
CA ALA A 127 51.90 -2.75 -0.32
C ALA A 127 50.65 -3.58 0.00
N ASN A 128 50.85 -4.78 0.57
CA ASN A 128 49.77 -5.63 1.01
C ASN A 128 49.48 -5.43 2.49
N LEU A 129 48.21 -5.47 2.87
CA LEU A 129 47.84 -5.57 4.27
C LEU A 129 48.23 -6.97 4.76
N ARG A 130 49.02 -7.06 5.83
CA ARG A 130 49.35 -8.35 6.45
C ARG A 130 48.08 -9.06 6.90
N THR A 131 48.12 -10.40 6.90
CA THR A 131 46.97 -11.24 7.31
C THR A 131 46.50 -10.98 8.74
N ASP A 132 47.42 -10.57 9.62
CA ASP A 132 47.16 -10.20 11.02
C ASP A 132 46.68 -8.75 11.19
N ALA A 133 46.54 -7.97 10.10
CA ALA A 133 46.24 -6.54 10.07
C ALA A 133 47.18 -5.67 10.94
N SER A 134 48.33 -6.19 11.37
CA SER A 134 49.26 -5.49 12.26
C SER A 134 50.05 -4.38 11.56
N GLY A 135 50.11 -4.42 10.23
CA GLY A 135 50.84 -3.46 9.41
C GLY A 135 50.85 -3.84 7.93
N TRP A 136 51.75 -3.19 7.20
CA TRP A 136 51.92 -3.36 5.76
C TRP A 136 53.07 -4.31 5.45
N GLU A 137 52.81 -5.29 4.59
CA GLU A 137 53.85 -5.99 3.84
C GLU A 137 54.27 -5.09 2.68
N LYS A 138 55.52 -4.65 2.71
CA LYS A 138 56.07 -3.65 1.79
C LYS A 138 57.16 -4.25 0.91
N PRO A 139 57.49 -3.58 -0.21
CA PRO A 139 58.70 -3.89 -0.97
C PRO A 139 59.96 -3.81 -0.12
N LEU A 140 61.05 -4.41 -0.61
CA LEU A 140 62.36 -4.27 0.01
C LEU A 140 62.75 -2.78 0.17
N PRO A 141 63.45 -2.39 1.26
CA PRO A 141 63.78 -0.99 1.55
C PRO A 141 64.52 -0.27 0.42
N GLU A 142 65.37 -0.97 -0.34
CA GLU A 142 66.10 -0.39 -1.48
C GLU A 142 65.13 -0.01 -2.60
N LEU A 143 64.17 -0.90 -2.92
CA LEU A 143 63.14 -0.64 -3.93
C LEU A 143 62.17 0.47 -3.52
N GLN A 144 61.95 0.66 -2.21
CA GLN A 144 61.13 1.77 -1.71
C GLN A 144 61.78 3.13 -1.98
N GLN A 145 63.12 3.21 -2.02
CA GLN A 145 63.86 4.45 -2.28
C GLN A 145 63.87 4.80 -3.79
N ALA A 146 63.77 3.79 -4.65
CA ALA A 146 63.73 3.95 -6.10
C ALA A 146 62.35 4.39 -6.65
N VAL A 147 61.33 4.55 -5.80
CA VAL A 147 59.96 4.90 -6.23
C VAL A 147 59.42 6.15 -5.55
N SER A 148 58.41 6.77 -6.15
CA SER A 148 57.87 8.05 -5.67
C SER A 148 57.03 7.91 -4.41
N VAL A 149 56.27 6.82 -4.30
CA VAL A 149 55.33 6.56 -3.21
C VAL A 149 54.94 5.08 -3.17
N LEU A 150 54.40 4.62 -2.04
CA LEU A 150 53.79 3.31 -1.90
C LEU A 150 52.26 3.45 -1.86
N GLY A 151 51.56 2.52 -2.51
CA GLY A 151 50.10 2.44 -2.46
C GLY A 151 49.62 1.06 -2.03
N HIS A 152 48.52 0.99 -1.30
CA HIS A 152 47.95 -0.30 -0.90
C HIS A 152 47.06 -0.89 -1.99
N VAL A 153 46.98 -2.22 -2.03
CA VAL A 153 46.09 -2.96 -2.95
C VAL A 153 44.98 -3.71 -2.22
N HIS A 154 44.79 -3.38 -0.95
CA HIS A 154 43.74 -3.98 -0.11
C HIS A 154 42.33 -3.62 -0.60
N ALA A 155 41.58 -4.63 -1.00
CA ALA A 155 40.16 -4.54 -1.33
C ALA A 155 39.31 -5.41 -0.39
N GLU A 156 38.12 -4.94 -0.05
CA GLU A 156 37.17 -5.61 0.84
C GLU A 156 35.89 -5.90 0.05
N PRO A 157 35.63 -7.18 -0.29
CA PRO A 157 34.36 -7.55 -0.92
C PRO A 157 33.17 -7.27 0.01
N ASP A 158 32.00 -7.03 -0.58
CA ASP A 158 30.76 -7.01 0.16
C ASP A 158 30.42 -8.42 0.70
N ALA A 159 29.36 -8.54 1.50
CA ALA A 159 28.97 -9.80 2.16
C ALA A 159 28.67 -10.96 1.19
N ASP A 160 28.41 -10.67 -0.08
CA ASP A 160 28.20 -11.64 -1.15
C ASP A 160 29.50 -12.03 -1.89
N GLY A 161 30.66 -11.55 -1.43
CA GLY A 161 31.97 -11.83 -2.03
C GLY A 161 32.29 -10.99 -3.27
N VAL A 162 31.42 -10.05 -3.65
CA VAL A 162 31.64 -9.16 -4.80
C VAL A 162 32.29 -7.85 -4.36
N CYS A 163 33.37 -7.46 -5.02
CA CYS A 163 34.04 -6.18 -4.83
C CYS A 163 33.36 -5.11 -5.68
N ARG A 164 32.71 -4.15 -5.01
CA ARG A 164 32.07 -2.98 -5.64
C ARG A 164 32.78 -1.66 -5.31
N ARG A 165 33.63 -1.70 -4.29
CA ARG A 165 34.25 -0.53 -3.67
C ARG A 165 35.71 -0.78 -3.33
N ILE A 166 36.49 0.29 -3.26
CA ILE A 166 37.85 0.28 -2.73
C ILE A 166 37.98 1.33 -1.64
N LEU A 167 38.77 1.05 -0.61
CA LEU A 167 39.20 2.07 0.35
C LEU A 167 40.25 2.95 -0.34
N LEU A 168 40.01 4.25 -0.46
CA LEU A 168 40.97 5.19 -1.01
C LEU A 168 42.20 5.34 -0.12
N SER A 169 42.03 5.14 1.18
CA SER A 169 43.15 5.02 2.11
C SER A 169 42.81 4.08 3.25
N LYS A 170 43.84 3.47 3.83
CA LYS A 170 43.71 2.58 4.98
C LYS A 170 44.88 2.79 5.92
N ALA A 171 44.60 2.78 7.22
CA ALA A 171 45.62 2.77 8.25
C ALA A 171 45.88 1.33 8.73
N ALA A 172 47.15 0.97 8.88
CA ALA A 172 47.57 -0.27 9.53
C ALA A 172 48.82 0.00 10.37
N GLY A 173 48.80 -0.39 11.65
CA GLY A 173 49.84 0.01 12.60
C GLY A 173 49.90 1.53 12.76
N ARG A 174 51.05 2.15 12.43
CA ARG A 174 51.29 3.60 12.55
C ARG A 174 51.26 4.34 11.21
N GLU A 175 50.83 3.67 10.14
CA GLU A 175 50.98 4.18 8.79
C GLU A 175 49.68 4.07 8.01
N ARG A 176 49.31 5.18 7.39
CA ARG A 176 48.21 5.27 6.44
C ARG A 176 48.80 5.27 5.04
N LEU A 177 48.34 4.33 4.21
CA LEU A 177 48.63 4.32 2.78
C LEU A 177 47.36 4.69 2.02
N TRP A 178 47.53 5.28 0.83
CA TRP A 178 46.47 5.46 -0.15
C TRP A 178 46.42 4.27 -1.10
N ALA A 179 45.30 4.07 -1.80
CA ALA A 179 45.16 3.00 -2.78
C ALA A 179 46.19 3.16 -3.90
N LEU A 180 46.72 2.04 -4.42
CA LEU A 180 47.70 2.04 -5.52
C LEU A 180 47.21 2.83 -6.74
N ALA A 181 45.96 2.61 -7.13
CA ALA A 181 45.33 3.33 -8.24
C ALA A 181 45.14 4.83 -7.96
N PHE A 182 44.93 5.22 -6.70
CA PHE A 182 44.83 6.63 -6.29
C PHE A 182 46.18 7.32 -6.39
N GLU A 183 47.25 6.68 -5.91
CA GLU A 183 48.62 7.20 -6.04
C GLU A 183 49.07 7.28 -7.50
N ALA A 184 48.74 6.28 -8.31
CA ALA A 184 48.99 6.31 -9.75
C ALA A 184 48.32 7.52 -10.43
N TYR A 185 47.07 7.81 -10.06
CA TYR A 185 46.36 8.99 -10.56
C TYR A 185 46.96 10.31 -10.07
N ARG A 186 47.36 10.39 -8.79
CA ARG A 186 48.05 11.57 -8.23
C ARG A 186 49.38 11.85 -8.94
N LEU A 187 50.18 10.81 -9.17
CA LEU A 187 51.43 10.92 -9.90
C LEU A 187 51.21 11.35 -11.35
N ALA A 188 50.27 10.71 -12.05
CA ALA A 188 49.96 11.01 -13.46
C ALA A 188 49.45 12.44 -13.66
N SER A 189 48.55 12.90 -12.79
CA SER A 189 48.02 14.27 -12.82
C SER A 189 49.04 15.34 -12.44
N GLY A 190 50.16 14.95 -11.79
CA GLY A 190 51.15 15.89 -11.27
C GLY A 190 50.59 16.80 -10.17
N ALA A 191 49.46 16.45 -9.55
CA ALA A 191 48.78 17.26 -8.54
C ALA A 191 49.47 17.13 -7.17
N PRO A 192 50.13 18.18 -6.65
CA PRO A 192 50.90 18.08 -5.41
C PRO A 192 50.04 18.29 -4.15
N ALA A 193 48.87 18.93 -4.27
CA ALA A 193 48.01 19.26 -3.15
C ALA A 193 46.89 18.22 -3.00
N LEU A 194 46.99 17.40 -1.96
CA LEU A 194 45.94 16.55 -1.44
C LEU A 194 45.26 17.32 -0.31
N VAL A 195 43.97 17.64 -0.45
CA VAL A 195 43.19 18.30 0.59
C VAL A 195 42.01 17.42 0.96
N GLU A 196 42.03 16.90 2.18
CA GLU A 196 40.89 16.16 2.75
C GLU A 196 39.89 17.19 3.31
N THR A 197 38.71 17.27 2.72
CA THR A 197 37.56 17.97 3.29
C THR A 197 36.69 16.95 4.04
N GLY A 198 35.81 17.41 4.93
CA GLY A 198 35.05 16.49 5.79
C GLY A 198 34.23 15.42 5.05
N ASP A 199 33.81 15.68 3.81
CA ASP A 199 33.01 14.79 2.98
C ASP A 199 33.56 14.57 1.56
N ALA A 200 34.79 15.01 1.27
CA ALA A 200 35.43 14.80 -0.02
C ALA A 200 36.97 14.84 0.09
N VAL A 201 37.64 14.35 -0.95
CA VAL A 201 39.09 14.49 -1.11
C VAL A 201 39.35 15.20 -2.41
N GLN A 202 39.96 16.38 -2.31
CA GLN A 202 40.38 17.17 -3.46
C GLN A 202 41.77 16.74 -3.90
N LEU A 203 41.89 16.38 -5.18
CA LEU A 203 43.16 16.03 -5.81
C LEU A 203 43.29 16.79 -7.14
N GLY A 204 44.04 17.89 -7.11
CA GLY A 204 44.11 18.81 -8.25
C GLY A 204 42.74 19.41 -8.56
N SER A 205 42.22 19.18 -9.77
CA SER A 205 40.90 19.64 -10.22
C SER A 205 39.76 18.66 -9.91
N VAL A 206 40.06 17.46 -9.42
CA VAL A 206 39.06 16.41 -9.17
C VAL A 206 38.67 16.37 -7.70
N GLU A 207 37.37 16.46 -7.44
CA GLU A 207 36.77 16.33 -6.12
C GLU A 207 36.16 14.94 -6.00
N ILE A 208 36.73 14.10 -5.14
CA ILE A 208 36.28 12.72 -4.94
C ILE A 208 35.36 12.68 -3.72
N PRO A 209 34.07 12.36 -3.87
CA PRO A 209 33.13 12.40 -2.75
C PRO A 209 33.38 11.24 -1.79
N ILE A 210 33.49 11.57 -0.50
CA ILE A 210 33.71 10.63 0.61
C ILE A 210 32.76 10.96 1.77
N PRO A 211 31.48 10.58 1.69
CA PRO A 211 30.48 10.96 2.70
C PRO A 211 30.75 10.36 4.09
N ALA A 212 31.65 9.37 4.21
CA ALA A 212 32.08 8.77 5.46
C ALA A 212 33.62 8.83 5.57
N PRO A 213 34.20 9.94 6.08
CA PRO A 213 35.66 10.13 6.10
C PRO A 213 36.41 9.09 6.95
N GLU A 214 35.75 8.53 7.97
CA GLU A 214 36.28 7.44 8.81
C GLU A 214 36.58 6.16 8.00
N ARG A 215 35.91 5.99 6.86
CA ARG A 215 36.09 4.84 5.97
C ARG A 215 36.00 5.31 4.52
N PRO A 216 37.09 5.88 3.99
CA PRO A 216 37.06 6.60 2.74
C PRO A 216 36.92 5.64 1.55
N GLU A 217 35.68 5.31 1.20
CA GLU A 217 35.36 4.33 0.15
C GLU A 217 34.96 5.01 -1.16
N LEU A 218 35.46 4.47 -2.27
CA LEU A 218 35.06 4.83 -3.62
C LEU A 218 34.32 3.65 -4.26
N LEU A 219 33.11 3.91 -4.77
CA LEU A 219 32.39 2.96 -5.64
C LEU A 219 33.06 2.90 -7.01
N ILE A 220 33.37 1.69 -7.48
CA ILE A 220 34.13 1.47 -8.71
C ILE A 220 33.17 1.42 -9.90
N ARG A 221 33.41 2.26 -10.91
CA ARG A 221 32.73 2.23 -12.20
C ARG A 221 33.41 1.23 -13.14
N PHE A 222 33.18 -0.05 -12.90
CA PHE A 222 33.75 -1.11 -13.73
C PHE A 222 33.38 -0.94 -15.22
N ALA A 223 34.38 -1.15 -16.08
CA ALA A 223 34.17 -1.25 -17.51
C ALA A 223 33.52 -2.60 -17.87
N PRO A 224 32.62 -2.63 -18.86
CA PRO A 224 32.09 -3.88 -19.41
C PRO A 224 33.19 -4.77 -20.02
N ASN A 225 33.02 -6.10 -19.95
CA ASN A 225 34.00 -7.05 -20.48
C ASN A 225 34.21 -6.94 -22.02
N ASP A 226 33.24 -6.39 -22.76
CA ASP A 226 33.31 -6.15 -24.21
C ASP A 226 34.01 -4.84 -24.59
N ALA A 227 34.35 -4.00 -23.60
CA ALA A 227 35.20 -2.82 -23.75
C ALA A 227 36.39 -2.89 -22.77
N PRO A 228 37.26 -3.92 -22.89
CA PRO A 228 38.29 -4.17 -21.91
C PRO A 228 39.36 -3.08 -21.89
N ILE A 229 40.00 -2.94 -20.74
CA ILE A 229 41.22 -2.15 -20.60
C ILE A 229 42.28 -2.77 -21.51
N GLU A 230 43.07 -1.93 -22.18
CA GLU A 230 44.10 -2.40 -23.09
C GLU A 230 45.15 -3.23 -22.35
N ILE A 231 45.39 -4.44 -22.83
CA ILE A 231 46.30 -5.42 -22.21
C ILE A 231 47.51 -5.61 -23.10
N LEU A 232 48.69 -5.38 -22.51
CA LEU A 232 49.99 -5.61 -23.10
C LEU A 232 50.66 -6.78 -22.37
N PRO A 233 50.78 -7.97 -22.97
CA PRO A 233 51.46 -9.10 -22.33
C PRO A 233 52.94 -8.79 -22.09
N LEU A 234 53.47 -9.18 -20.94
CA LEU A 234 54.89 -8.98 -20.58
C LEU A 234 55.82 -9.62 -21.63
N ALA A 235 55.56 -10.85 -22.05
CA ALA A 235 56.36 -11.53 -23.09
C ALA A 235 56.45 -10.72 -24.39
N ARG A 236 55.35 -10.04 -24.79
CA ARG A 236 55.34 -9.24 -26.00
C ARG A 236 56.28 -8.03 -25.92
N VAL A 237 56.40 -7.41 -24.75
CA VAL A 237 57.33 -6.28 -24.54
C VAL A 237 58.79 -6.74 -24.57
N LEU A 238 59.05 -7.96 -24.09
CA LEU A 238 60.40 -8.55 -24.09
C LEU A 238 60.82 -8.97 -25.51
N ASP A 239 59.90 -9.54 -26.28
CA ASP A 239 60.15 -10.01 -27.65
C ASP A 239 60.18 -8.86 -28.67
N ASP A 240 59.27 -7.90 -28.53
CA ASP A 240 59.14 -6.72 -29.40
C ASP A 240 59.06 -5.44 -28.55
N PRO A 241 60.20 -4.81 -28.22
CA PRO A 241 60.23 -3.58 -27.42
C PRO A 241 59.43 -2.42 -28.02
N ALA A 242 59.21 -2.38 -29.34
CA ALA A 242 58.41 -1.34 -29.99
C ALA A 242 56.91 -1.43 -29.63
N SER A 243 56.44 -2.61 -29.19
CA SER A 243 55.07 -2.81 -28.72
C SER A 243 54.73 -1.97 -27.49
N ALA A 244 55.73 -1.51 -26.72
CA ALA A 244 55.56 -0.61 -25.59
C ALA A 244 55.11 0.82 -25.99
N ALA A 245 55.13 1.20 -27.28
CA ALA A 245 54.69 2.52 -27.73
C ALA A 245 53.26 2.90 -27.31
N VAL A 246 52.42 1.91 -27.05
CA VAL A 246 51.03 2.08 -26.57
C VAL A 246 50.91 2.75 -25.21
N VAL A 247 51.99 2.75 -24.39
CA VAL A 247 51.97 3.27 -23.02
C VAL A 247 52.26 4.77 -22.91
N ARG A 248 52.64 5.41 -24.01
CA ARG A 248 52.99 6.83 -24.03
C ARG A 248 51.84 7.68 -23.50
N ASP A 249 52.16 8.60 -22.58
CA ASP A 249 51.20 9.50 -21.93
C ASP A 249 50.07 8.79 -21.16
N ARG A 250 50.17 7.48 -20.93
CA ARG A 250 49.15 6.67 -20.25
C ARG A 250 49.69 6.10 -18.94
N VAL A 251 48.76 5.73 -18.07
CA VAL A 251 49.10 5.07 -16.80
C VAL A 251 49.15 3.57 -17.01
N VAL A 252 50.27 2.96 -16.61
CA VAL A 252 50.52 1.53 -16.78
C VAL A 252 50.36 0.83 -15.44
N PHE A 253 49.49 -0.17 -15.38
CA PHE A 253 49.36 -1.09 -14.25
C PHE A 253 50.07 -2.39 -14.57
N VAL A 254 51.06 -2.76 -13.77
CA VAL A 254 51.86 -3.98 -13.96
C VAL A 254 51.46 -5.01 -12.93
N GLY A 255 51.01 -6.20 -13.33
CA GLY A 255 50.55 -7.19 -12.35
C GLY A 255 50.26 -8.57 -12.94
N VAL A 256 50.03 -9.53 -12.04
CA VAL A 256 49.87 -10.94 -12.38
C VAL A 256 48.42 -11.24 -12.78
N ARG A 257 48.24 -11.95 -13.90
CA ARG A 257 46.92 -12.28 -14.47
C ARG A 257 46.67 -13.79 -14.62
N VAL A 258 47.31 -14.60 -13.77
CA VAL A 258 47.15 -16.07 -13.73
C VAL A 258 46.26 -16.51 -12.57
N LEU A 259 45.23 -17.32 -12.85
CA LEU A 259 44.29 -17.83 -11.85
C LEU A 259 45.01 -18.73 -10.83
N GLY A 260 44.82 -18.49 -9.53
CA GLY A 260 45.56 -19.22 -8.48
C GLY A 260 47.00 -18.76 -8.25
N GLY A 261 47.42 -17.66 -8.88
CA GLY A 261 48.70 -16.99 -8.59
C GLY A 261 48.72 -16.24 -7.25
N LEU A 262 49.78 -15.45 -7.02
CA LEU A 262 49.98 -14.68 -5.79
C LEU A 262 48.99 -13.51 -5.62
N ASP A 263 48.31 -13.09 -6.69
CA ASP A 263 47.44 -11.91 -6.70
C ASP A 263 45.96 -12.27 -6.41
N ARG A 264 45.22 -11.32 -5.82
CA ARG A 264 43.84 -11.51 -5.38
C ARG A 264 42.89 -11.48 -6.58
N TYR A 265 42.14 -12.57 -6.75
CA TYR A 265 41.02 -12.68 -7.68
C TYR A 265 39.72 -12.38 -6.93
N LEU A 266 39.01 -11.32 -7.31
CA LEU A 266 37.77 -10.92 -6.67
C LEU A 266 36.62 -10.96 -7.67
N MET A 267 35.44 -11.37 -7.19
CA MET A 267 34.22 -11.25 -8.00
C MET A 267 33.87 -9.76 -8.14
N THR A 268 33.41 -9.36 -9.32
CA THR A 268 32.98 -7.99 -9.62
C THR A 268 31.58 -8.00 -10.22
N PRO A 269 30.88 -6.85 -10.31
CA PRO A 269 29.56 -6.78 -10.94
C PRO A 269 29.48 -7.29 -12.40
N TYR A 270 30.62 -7.38 -13.10
CA TYR A 270 30.73 -7.89 -14.47
C TYR A 270 31.39 -9.29 -14.56
N SER A 271 31.71 -9.92 -13.43
CA SER A 271 32.47 -11.16 -13.42
C SER A 271 31.76 -12.37 -14.05
N TYR A 272 30.44 -12.42 -14.21
CA TYR A 272 29.68 -13.57 -14.77
C TYR A 272 30.16 -14.98 -14.30
N GLY A 273 30.73 -15.09 -13.10
CA GLY A 273 31.30 -16.33 -12.55
C GLY A 273 32.82 -16.48 -12.67
N GLU A 274 33.49 -15.63 -13.45
CA GLU A 274 34.95 -15.55 -13.56
C GLU A 274 35.49 -14.35 -12.75
N PRO A 275 36.34 -14.59 -11.73
CA PRO A 275 36.84 -13.51 -10.90
C PRO A 275 37.83 -12.62 -11.68
N MET A 276 37.86 -11.34 -11.33
CA MET A 276 38.75 -10.34 -11.92
C MET A 276 40.09 -10.28 -11.17
N PRO A 277 41.24 -10.22 -11.87
CA PRO A 277 42.56 -9.99 -11.28
C PRO A 277 42.67 -8.65 -10.54
N GLY A 278 43.47 -8.59 -9.47
CA GLY A 278 43.70 -7.39 -8.65
C GLY A 278 44.19 -6.19 -9.46
N VAL A 279 45.16 -6.40 -10.34
CA VAL A 279 45.68 -5.37 -11.24
C VAL A 279 44.60 -4.74 -12.14
N GLU A 280 43.62 -5.53 -12.56
CA GLU A 280 42.52 -5.06 -13.41
C GLU A 280 41.48 -4.28 -12.60
N ILE A 281 41.26 -4.65 -11.33
CA ILE A 281 40.45 -3.86 -10.40
C ILE A 281 41.10 -2.49 -10.16
N ASN A 282 42.41 -2.45 -9.90
CA ASN A 282 43.17 -1.20 -9.74
C ASN A 282 43.08 -0.31 -11.00
N ALA A 283 43.18 -0.89 -12.19
CA ALA A 283 43.01 -0.16 -13.43
C ALA A 283 41.58 0.41 -13.60
N ASN A 284 40.54 -0.31 -13.17
CA ASN A 284 39.16 0.20 -13.13
C ASN A 284 38.95 1.32 -12.10
N VAL A 285 39.62 1.24 -10.94
CA VAL A 285 39.63 2.33 -9.95
C VAL A 285 40.26 3.60 -10.56
N TYR A 286 41.40 3.46 -11.22
CA TYR A 286 42.05 4.58 -11.92
C TYR A 286 41.13 5.19 -12.98
N GLN A 287 40.46 4.37 -13.80
CA GLN A 287 39.53 4.89 -14.80
C GLN A 287 38.35 5.64 -14.17
N THR A 288 37.86 5.18 -13.01
CA THR A 288 36.82 5.89 -12.26
C THR A 288 37.31 7.29 -11.83
N LEU A 289 38.54 7.38 -11.31
CA LEU A 289 39.18 8.64 -10.92
C LEU A 289 39.43 9.55 -12.12
N ALA A 290 39.99 9.00 -13.20
CA ALA A 290 40.36 9.76 -14.40
C ALA A 290 39.15 10.34 -15.15
N ARG A 291 38.00 9.64 -15.13
CA ARG A 291 36.74 10.15 -15.70
C ARG A 291 36.02 11.14 -14.79
N GLY A 292 36.22 11.07 -13.48
CA GLY A 292 35.41 11.81 -12.51
C GLY A 292 33.98 11.29 -12.37
N ASP A 293 33.71 10.04 -12.79
CA ASP A 293 32.36 9.44 -12.82
C ASP A 293 31.94 8.85 -11.46
N PHE A 294 32.00 9.64 -10.40
CA PHE A 294 31.80 9.15 -9.03
C PHE A 294 30.34 8.83 -8.72
N LEU A 295 30.09 7.64 -8.17
CA LEU A 295 28.79 7.26 -7.61
C LEU A 295 28.78 7.53 -6.10
N THR A 296 27.71 8.16 -5.60
CA THR A 296 27.51 8.43 -4.17
C THR A 296 26.26 7.75 -3.65
N LEU A 297 26.33 7.19 -2.44
CA LEU A 297 25.13 6.64 -1.81
C LEU A 297 24.19 7.77 -1.39
N ALA A 298 22.89 7.59 -1.63
CA ALA A 298 21.88 8.51 -1.14
C ALA A 298 21.95 8.61 0.39
N ARG A 299 21.78 9.83 0.92
CA ARG A 299 21.69 10.03 2.38
C ARG A 299 20.51 9.20 2.92
N PRO A 300 20.66 8.50 4.06
CA PRO A 300 19.59 7.68 4.63
C PRO A 300 18.28 8.46 4.84
N THR A 301 18.39 9.72 5.25
CA THR A 301 17.24 10.61 5.43
C THR A 301 16.48 10.87 4.13
N THR A 302 17.18 11.13 3.03
CA THR A 302 16.57 11.35 1.71
C THR A 302 15.83 10.10 1.23
N SER A 303 16.44 8.92 1.40
CA SER A 303 15.83 7.65 1.01
C SER A 303 14.56 7.35 1.81
N VAL A 304 14.61 7.50 3.13
CA VAL A 304 13.45 7.29 4.02
C VAL A 304 12.32 8.29 3.73
N LEU A 305 12.63 9.56 3.48
CA LEU A 305 11.63 10.57 3.13
C LEU A 305 10.95 10.26 1.80
N LEU A 306 11.70 9.81 0.80
CA LEU A 306 11.14 9.41 -0.49
C LEU A 306 10.24 8.16 -0.35
N ALA A 307 10.68 7.17 0.42
CA ALA A 307 9.89 5.99 0.73
C ALA A 307 8.56 6.35 1.43
N LEU A 308 8.63 7.26 2.40
CA LEU A 308 7.45 7.78 3.11
C LEU A 308 6.52 8.52 2.15
N ALA A 309 7.06 9.31 1.22
CA ALA A 309 6.27 10.01 0.21
C ALA A 309 5.49 9.04 -0.69
N PHE A 310 6.13 7.95 -1.17
CA PHE A 310 5.44 6.91 -1.93
C PHE A 310 4.37 6.20 -1.11
N ALA A 311 4.69 5.78 0.12
CA ALA A 311 3.73 5.11 0.99
C ALA A 311 2.51 6.00 1.31
N ALA A 312 2.75 7.27 1.61
CA ALA A 312 1.70 8.25 1.87
C ALA A 312 0.85 8.54 0.61
N ALA A 313 1.47 8.69 -0.55
CA ALA A 313 0.76 8.90 -1.82
C ALA A 313 -0.14 7.70 -2.17
N ILE A 314 0.37 6.47 -2.02
CA ILE A 314 -0.41 5.25 -2.22
C ILE A 314 -1.58 5.19 -1.24
N GLY A 315 -1.32 5.42 0.05
CA GLY A 315 -2.35 5.49 1.07
C GLY A 315 -3.44 6.52 0.75
N PHE A 316 -3.03 7.72 0.32
CA PHE A 316 -3.94 8.79 -0.08
C PHE A 316 -4.80 8.42 -1.29
N VAL A 317 -4.21 7.77 -2.30
CA VAL A 317 -4.93 7.27 -3.48
C VAL A 317 -6.04 6.32 -3.08
N PHE A 318 -5.76 5.32 -2.24
CA PHE A 318 -6.78 4.38 -1.78
C PHE A 318 -7.80 5.03 -0.85
N TYR A 319 -7.40 6.04 -0.07
CA TYR A 319 -8.33 6.81 0.77
C TYR A 319 -9.33 7.66 -0.04
N ARG A 320 -8.87 8.27 -1.15
CA ARG A 320 -9.69 9.19 -1.96
C ARG A 320 -10.44 8.51 -3.09
N LEU A 321 -9.78 7.63 -3.84
CA LEU A 321 -10.35 6.99 -5.02
C LEU A 321 -11.08 5.70 -4.65
N SER A 322 -11.83 5.13 -5.58
CA SER A 322 -12.61 3.91 -5.34
C SER A 322 -12.63 2.97 -6.54
N GLY A 323 -12.78 1.67 -6.28
CA GLY A 323 -12.84 0.66 -7.33
C GLY A 323 -11.54 0.56 -8.14
N ARG A 324 -11.67 0.39 -9.46
CA ARG A 324 -10.55 0.14 -10.39
C ARG A 324 -9.59 1.33 -10.53
N THR A 325 -10.07 2.56 -10.36
CA THR A 325 -9.23 3.75 -10.49
C THR A 325 -8.19 3.85 -9.36
N ALA A 326 -8.57 3.49 -8.13
CA ALA A 326 -7.65 3.41 -7.00
C ALA A 326 -6.53 2.38 -7.27
N LEU A 327 -6.90 1.20 -7.79
CA LEU A 327 -5.93 0.14 -8.12
C LEU A 327 -4.95 0.58 -9.20
N TRP A 328 -5.43 1.06 -10.35
CA TRP A 328 -4.55 1.48 -11.45
C TRP A 328 -3.65 2.66 -11.07
N THR A 329 -4.19 3.64 -10.33
CA THR A 329 -3.39 4.77 -9.83
C THR A 329 -2.34 4.30 -8.83
N GLY A 330 -2.69 3.36 -7.94
CA GLY A 330 -1.74 2.74 -7.01
C GLY A 330 -0.64 1.96 -7.73
N PHE A 331 -0.96 1.19 -8.77
CA PHE A 331 0.03 0.52 -9.61
C PHE A 331 0.93 1.50 -10.37
N GLY A 332 0.39 2.63 -10.82
CA GLY A 332 1.18 3.71 -11.40
C GLY A 332 2.21 4.28 -10.41
N LEU A 333 1.81 4.49 -9.15
CA LEU A 333 2.73 4.92 -8.08
C LEU A 333 3.78 3.85 -7.75
N LEU A 334 3.41 2.56 -7.76
CA LEU A 334 4.38 1.47 -7.63
C LEU A 334 5.39 1.47 -8.78
N ALA A 335 4.94 1.65 -10.02
CA ALA A 335 5.83 1.74 -11.18
C ALA A 335 6.81 2.92 -11.03
N LEU A 336 6.34 4.09 -10.58
CA LEU A 336 7.20 5.23 -10.28
C LEU A 336 8.22 4.92 -9.18
N ALA A 337 7.83 4.17 -8.14
CA ALA A 337 8.76 3.74 -7.09
C ALA A 337 9.87 2.83 -7.65
N HIS A 338 9.59 1.95 -8.63
CA HIS A 338 10.61 1.12 -9.28
C HIS A 338 11.52 1.92 -10.22
N LEU A 339 11.04 3.02 -10.78
CA LEU A 339 11.84 3.90 -11.63
C LEU A 339 12.75 4.83 -10.82
N ALA A 340 12.44 5.08 -9.54
CA ALA A 340 13.18 6.02 -8.71
C ALA A 340 14.68 5.68 -8.54
N PRO A 341 15.09 4.41 -8.26
CA PRO A 341 16.51 4.06 -8.20
C PRO A 341 17.24 4.29 -9.53
N ALA A 342 16.61 3.94 -10.66
CA ALA A 342 17.18 4.15 -11.98
C ALA A 342 17.32 5.64 -12.33
N ALA A 343 16.34 6.46 -11.95
CA ALA A 343 16.39 7.91 -12.14
C ALA A 343 17.51 8.55 -11.30
N ALA A 344 17.66 8.14 -10.03
CA ALA A 344 18.74 8.62 -9.16
C ALA A 344 20.13 8.21 -9.69
N PHE A 345 20.26 6.98 -10.20
CA PHE A 345 21.52 6.47 -10.72
C PHE A 345 22.05 7.29 -11.91
N ARG A 346 21.15 7.80 -12.76
CA ARG A 346 21.52 8.70 -13.88
C ARG A 346 22.10 10.04 -13.41
N THR A 347 21.81 10.45 -12.17
CA THR A 347 22.40 11.62 -11.52
C THR A 347 23.58 11.27 -10.61
N SER A 348 24.18 10.09 -10.81
CA SER A 348 25.31 9.58 -10.01
C SER A 348 25.00 9.33 -8.53
N VAL A 349 23.72 9.15 -8.19
CA VAL A 349 23.25 8.84 -6.84
C VAL A 349 22.71 7.41 -6.80
N VAL A 350 23.29 6.59 -5.93
CA VAL A 350 22.84 5.22 -5.67
C VAL A 350 21.79 5.26 -4.57
N LEU A 351 20.53 5.12 -4.98
CA LEU A 351 19.38 5.02 -4.08
C LEU A 351 19.12 3.54 -3.75
N PRO A 352 19.07 3.15 -2.46
CA PRO A 352 18.72 1.79 -2.06
C PRO A 352 17.32 1.40 -2.58
N ALA A 353 17.26 0.35 -3.39
CA ALA A 353 16.03 -0.12 -3.99
C ALA A 353 15.09 -0.72 -2.93
N ALA A 354 15.59 -1.48 -1.97
CA ALA A 354 14.78 -2.09 -0.92
C ALA A 354 14.08 -1.01 -0.06
N GLU A 355 14.80 0.06 0.29
CA GLU A 355 14.26 1.17 1.10
C GLU A 355 13.11 1.90 0.41
N THR A 356 13.06 1.92 -0.92
CA THR A 356 11.96 2.54 -1.68
C THR A 356 10.85 1.54 -2.03
N LEU A 357 11.23 0.35 -2.49
CA LEU A 357 10.30 -0.67 -2.99
C LEU A 357 9.50 -1.32 -1.88
N PHE A 358 10.13 -1.72 -0.77
CA PHE A 358 9.43 -2.47 0.28
C PHE A 358 8.34 -1.63 0.95
N PRO A 359 8.58 -0.35 1.33
CA PRO A 359 7.52 0.48 1.88
C PRO A 359 6.42 0.82 0.88
N ALA A 360 6.75 1.01 -0.41
CA ALA A 360 5.75 1.24 -1.44
C ALA A 360 4.83 0.01 -1.62
N TRP A 361 5.41 -1.19 -1.72
CA TRP A 361 4.64 -2.44 -1.79
C TRP A 361 3.86 -2.73 -0.51
N GLY A 362 4.45 -2.50 0.67
CA GLY A 362 3.78 -2.67 1.96
C GLY A 362 2.56 -1.75 2.10
N ALA A 363 2.72 -0.47 1.76
CA ALA A 363 1.62 0.48 1.73
C ALA A 363 0.53 0.08 0.72
N PHE A 364 0.91 -0.35 -0.48
CA PHE A 364 -0.03 -0.81 -1.50
C PHE A 364 -0.83 -2.02 -1.02
N ALA A 365 -0.16 -3.06 -0.50
CA ALA A 365 -0.80 -4.29 -0.07
C ALA A 365 -1.80 -4.05 1.08
N VAL A 366 -1.40 -3.28 2.10
CA VAL A 366 -2.28 -2.96 3.23
C VAL A 366 -3.43 -2.05 2.80
N ALA A 367 -3.16 -1.01 2.00
CA ALA A 367 -4.20 -0.12 1.51
C ALA A 367 -5.20 -0.85 0.63
N SER A 368 -4.74 -1.71 -0.29
CA SER A 368 -5.61 -2.47 -1.17
C SER A 368 -6.41 -3.53 -0.42
N ALA A 369 -5.83 -4.19 0.58
CA ALA A 369 -6.52 -5.18 1.40
C ALA A 369 -7.65 -4.53 2.22
N LEU A 370 -7.36 -3.42 2.90
CA LEU A 370 -8.38 -2.68 3.66
C LEU A 370 -9.49 -2.15 2.74
N HIS A 371 -9.11 -1.63 1.57
CA HIS A 371 -10.07 -1.19 0.56
C HIS A 371 -10.96 -2.33 0.06
N TYR A 372 -10.39 -3.51 -0.19
CA TYR A 372 -11.12 -4.70 -0.60
C TYR A 372 -12.12 -5.15 0.46
N LEU A 373 -11.71 -5.23 1.74
CA LEU A 373 -12.60 -5.62 2.84
C LEU A 373 -13.80 -4.67 2.98
N VAL A 374 -13.57 -3.36 2.81
CA VAL A 374 -14.65 -2.36 2.84
C VAL A 374 -15.59 -2.52 1.65
N LEU A 375 -15.05 -2.74 0.44
CA LEU A 375 -15.87 -2.98 -0.74
C LEU A 375 -16.69 -4.27 -0.62
N ARG A 376 -16.09 -5.33 -0.06
CA ARG A 376 -16.76 -6.62 0.17
C ARG A 376 -17.94 -6.48 1.11
N GLY A 377 -17.77 -5.83 2.27
CA GLY A 377 -18.87 -5.62 3.20
C GLY A 377 -20.05 -4.86 2.59
N ARG A 378 -19.76 -3.85 1.74
CA ARG A 378 -20.82 -3.11 1.01
C ARG A 378 -21.53 -3.95 -0.05
N LEU A 379 -20.80 -4.83 -0.73
CA LEU A 379 -21.39 -5.75 -1.69
C LEU A 379 -22.34 -6.72 -0.98
N ASP A 380 -21.92 -7.28 0.16
CA ASP A 380 -22.75 -8.18 0.94
C ASP A 380 -24.03 -7.48 1.47
N ASP A 381 -23.92 -6.23 1.94
CA ASP A 381 -25.08 -5.40 2.33
C ASP A 381 -26.04 -5.15 1.16
N ALA A 382 -25.49 -4.81 -0.01
CA ALA A 382 -26.29 -4.53 -1.22
C ALA A 382 -26.97 -5.80 -1.76
N GLU A 383 -26.28 -6.96 -1.73
CA GLU A 383 -26.85 -8.25 -2.11
C GLU A 383 -27.96 -8.69 -1.15
N ALA A 384 -27.77 -8.46 0.16
CA ALA A 384 -28.79 -8.72 1.17
C ALA A 384 -30.03 -7.85 0.95
N GLN A 385 -29.86 -6.55 0.66
CA GLN A 385 -30.98 -5.66 0.31
C GLN A 385 -31.70 -6.11 -0.95
N ARG A 386 -30.96 -6.45 -2.01
CA ARG A 386 -31.54 -6.93 -3.29
C ARG A 386 -32.34 -8.23 -3.09
N THR A 387 -31.82 -9.18 -2.33
CA THR A 387 -32.50 -10.45 -2.05
C THR A 387 -33.79 -10.24 -1.26
N ARG A 388 -33.76 -9.36 -0.25
CA ARG A 388 -34.96 -8.99 0.53
C ARG A 388 -36.03 -8.35 -0.36
N TYR A 389 -35.62 -7.44 -1.25
CA TYR A 389 -36.51 -6.81 -2.22
C TYR A 389 -37.16 -7.82 -3.16
N GLN A 390 -36.38 -8.72 -3.77
CA GLN A 390 -36.90 -9.75 -4.67
C GLN A 390 -37.92 -10.68 -3.99
N ARG A 391 -37.67 -11.09 -2.74
CA ARG A 391 -38.62 -11.90 -1.96
C ARG A 391 -39.93 -11.16 -1.69
N ALA A 392 -39.87 -9.86 -1.40
CA ALA A 392 -41.04 -9.03 -1.18
C ALA A 392 -41.91 -8.92 -2.45
N VAL A 393 -41.28 -8.64 -3.60
CA VAL A 393 -41.99 -8.58 -4.90
C VAL A 393 -42.65 -9.91 -5.25
N HIS A 394 -41.95 -11.03 -5.05
CA HIS A 394 -42.50 -12.36 -5.28
C HIS A 394 -43.72 -12.64 -4.38
N TYR A 395 -43.64 -12.30 -3.09
CA TYR A 395 -44.72 -12.47 -2.14
C TYR A 395 -45.96 -11.65 -2.53
N VAL A 396 -45.80 -10.35 -2.83
CA VAL A 396 -46.90 -9.47 -3.23
C VAL A 396 -47.58 -9.98 -4.50
N THR A 397 -46.80 -10.40 -5.50
CA THR A 397 -47.33 -10.97 -6.74
C THR A 397 -48.17 -12.23 -6.48
N HIS A 398 -47.73 -13.09 -5.56
CA HIS A 398 -48.46 -14.30 -5.19
C HIS A 398 -49.78 -13.98 -4.48
N GLU A 399 -49.75 -13.05 -3.52
CA GLU A 399 -50.94 -12.64 -2.76
C GLU A 399 -51.97 -11.88 -3.59
N MET A 400 -51.55 -11.13 -4.62
CA MET A 400 -52.45 -10.46 -5.57
C MET A 400 -53.13 -11.43 -6.54
N ARG A 401 -52.50 -12.56 -6.87
CA ARG A 401 -53.07 -13.56 -7.79
C ARG A 401 -54.34 -14.19 -7.23
N THR A 402 -54.39 -14.45 -5.92
CA THR A 402 -55.54 -15.06 -5.25
C THR A 402 -56.85 -14.27 -5.37
N PRO A 403 -56.94 -12.98 -4.97
CA PRO A 403 -58.15 -12.18 -5.16
C PRO A 403 -58.47 -11.98 -6.64
N LEU A 404 -57.47 -11.86 -7.51
CA LEU A 404 -57.67 -11.75 -8.95
C LEU A 404 -58.36 -13.00 -9.53
N THR A 405 -57.89 -14.20 -9.19
CA THR A 405 -58.52 -15.46 -9.60
C THR A 405 -59.95 -15.57 -9.07
N ALA A 406 -60.20 -15.15 -7.83
CA ALA A 406 -61.54 -15.16 -7.23
C ALA A 406 -62.51 -14.21 -7.95
N ILE A 407 -62.05 -13.00 -8.32
CA ILE A 407 -62.83 -12.04 -9.13
C ILE A 407 -63.13 -12.62 -10.51
N GLN A 408 -62.12 -13.17 -11.19
CA GLN A 408 -62.27 -13.74 -12.53
C GLN A 408 -63.25 -14.92 -12.56
N GLY A 409 -63.09 -15.88 -11.64
CA GLY A 409 -64.00 -17.03 -11.54
C GLY A 409 -65.42 -16.63 -11.18
N SER A 410 -65.57 -15.69 -10.25
CA SER A 410 -66.88 -15.14 -9.87
C SER A 410 -67.58 -14.42 -11.04
N SER A 411 -66.82 -13.63 -11.81
CA SER A 411 -67.33 -12.94 -13.00
C SER A 411 -67.75 -13.93 -14.10
N GLU A 412 -67.00 -15.01 -14.29
CA GLU A 412 -67.30 -16.07 -15.26
C GLU A 412 -68.61 -16.80 -14.89
N LEU A 413 -68.83 -17.08 -13.60
CA LEU A 413 -70.05 -17.73 -13.11
C LEU A 413 -71.31 -16.89 -13.36
N ILE A 414 -71.27 -15.58 -13.12
CA ILE A 414 -72.40 -14.67 -13.41
C ILE A 414 -72.67 -14.59 -14.92
N SER A 415 -71.62 -14.60 -15.75
CA SER A 415 -71.74 -14.41 -17.19
C SER A 415 -72.26 -15.65 -17.93
N ARG A 416 -71.93 -16.86 -17.44
CA ARG A 416 -72.26 -18.13 -18.13
C ARG A 416 -73.52 -18.82 -17.62
N TYR A 417 -73.92 -18.58 -16.38
CA TYR A 417 -75.03 -19.30 -15.76
C TYR A 417 -76.16 -18.35 -15.35
N SER A 418 -77.40 -18.72 -15.64
CA SER A 418 -78.60 -18.01 -15.15
C SER A 418 -78.83 -18.37 -13.68
N LEU A 419 -78.27 -17.56 -12.79
CA LEU A 419 -78.32 -17.76 -11.35
C LEU A 419 -79.52 -17.02 -10.72
N PRO A 420 -80.13 -17.55 -9.65
CA PRO A 420 -81.12 -16.82 -8.86
C PRO A 420 -80.57 -15.47 -8.36
N GLU A 421 -81.44 -14.48 -8.23
CA GLU A 421 -81.07 -13.10 -7.89
C GLU A 421 -80.25 -13.00 -6.58
N GLU A 422 -80.58 -13.83 -5.60
CA GLU A 422 -79.86 -13.92 -4.32
C GLU A 422 -78.40 -14.39 -4.50
N LYS A 423 -78.14 -15.36 -5.39
CA LYS A 423 -76.79 -15.84 -5.71
C LYS A 423 -76.02 -14.83 -6.56
N GLN A 424 -76.68 -14.12 -7.47
CA GLN A 424 -76.03 -13.04 -8.24
C GLN A 424 -75.57 -11.91 -7.31
N ARG A 425 -76.40 -11.50 -6.35
CA ARG A 425 -76.01 -10.49 -5.34
C ARG A 425 -74.82 -10.96 -4.50
N ALA A 426 -74.86 -12.20 -4.00
CA ALA A 426 -73.76 -12.76 -3.21
C ALA A 426 -72.41 -12.83 -3.96
N ILE A 427 -72.44 -13.17 -5.27
CA ILE A 427 -71.23 -13.19 -6.11
C ILE A 427 -70.77 -11.75 -6.43
N GLY A 428 -71.69 -10.82 -6.65
CA GLY A 428 -71.37 -9.39 -6.82
C GLY A 428 -70.67 -8.81 -5.59
N ASP A 429 -71.16 -9.12 -4.39
CA ASP A 429 -70.53 -8.73 -3.12
C ASP A 429 -69.13 -9.32 -2.95
N LEU A 430 -68.93 -10.57 -3.37
CA LEU A 430 -67.61 -11.23 -3.36
C LEU A 430 -66.62 -10.52 -4.29
N ILE A 431 -67.02 -10.22 -5.53
CA ILE A 431 -66.20 -9.47 -6.49
C ILE A 431 -65.83 -8.10 -5.92
N HIS A 432 -66.80 -7.38 -5.36
CA HIS A 432 -66.57 -6.07 -4.76
C HIS A 432 -65.57 -6.16 -3.60
N LYS A 433 -65.74 -7.14 -2.70
CA LYS A 433 -64.85 -7.35 -1.56
C LYS A 433 -63.41 -7.71 -1.97
N GLU A 434 -63.23 -8.62 -2.93
CA GLU A 434 -61.90 -8.99 -3.42
C GLU A 434 -61.25 -7.88 -4.26
N SER A 435 -62.03 -7.08 -5.00
CA SER A 435 -61.54 -5.89 -5.72
C SER A 435 -61.01 -4.83 -4.75
N GLN A 436 -61.76 -4.52 -3.69
CA GLN A 436 -61.27 -3.63 -2.64
C GLN A 436 -60.03 -4.19 -1.93
N ARG A 437 -59.95 -5.52 -1.75
CA ARG A 437 -58.76 -6.17 -1.17
C ARG A 437 -57.55 -6.01 -2.08
N LEU A 438 -57.71 -6.19 -3.38
CA LEU A 438 -56.65 -5.99 -4.37
C LEU A 438 -56.20 -4.52 -4.42
N ALA A 439 -57.13 -3.56 -4.44
CA ALA A 439 -56.82 -2.13 -4.39
C ALA A 439 -55.98 -1.77 -3.15
N ARG A 440 -56.40 -2.24 -1.96
CA ARG A 440 -55.62 -2.09 -0.72
C ARG A 440 -54.21 -2.71 -0.82
N MET A 441 -54.07 -3.86 -1.49
CA MET A 441 -52.75 -4.48 -1.69
C MET A 441 -51.85 -3.68 -2.64
N VAL A 442 -52.43 -3.08 -3.69
CA VAL A 442 -51.71 -2.21 -4.63
C VAL A 442 -51.27 -0.92 -3.93
N ASP A 443 -52.18 -0.25 -3.23
CA ASP A 443 -51.86 0.98 -2.47
C ASP A 443 -50.79 0.70 -1.41
N MET A 444 -50.87 -0.45 -0.75
CA MET A 444 -49.87 -0.93 0.21
C MET A 444 -48.50 -1.18 -0.44
N PHE A 445 -48.45 -1.81 -1.63
CA PHE A 445 -47.18 -2.03 -2.35
C PHE A 445 -46.57 -0.70 -2.83
N LEU A 446 -47.38 0.19 -3.40
CA LEU A 446 -46.94 1.51 -3.83
C LEU A 446 -46.47 2.38 -2.67
N SER A 447 -47.15 2.30 -1.51
CA SER A 447 -46.70 2.96 -0.30
C SER A 447 -45.33 2.43 0.14
N VAL A 448 -45.12 1.11 0.09
CA VAL A 448 -43.82 0.49 0.41
C VAL A 448 -42.71 0.88 -0.58
N GLU A 449 -43.00 1.01 -1.88
CA GLU A 449 -42.06 1.48 -2.91
C GLU A 449 -41.69 2.96 -2.74
N ARG A 450 -42.65 3.80 -2.38
CA ARG A 450 -42.41 5.21 -2.05
C ARG A 450 -41.55 5.35 -0.79
N LEU A 451 -41.75 4.46 0.19
CA LEU A 451 -40.95 4.40 1.42
C LEU A 451 -39.51 3.88 1.18
N SER A 452 -39.30 2.93 0.26
CA SER A 452 -37.98 2.32 0.02
C SER A 452 -37.04 3.16 -0.86
N SER A 453 -37.59 4.05 -1.69
CA SER A 453 -36.84 4.94 -2.59
C SER A 453 -36.37 6.25 -1.95
N GLY A 454 -36.77 6.53 -0.70
CA GLY A 454 -36.43 7.79 -0.02
C GLY A 454 -37.06 9.04 -0.64
N GLN A 455 -38.05 8.87 -1.52
CA GLN A 455 -38.74 9.95 -2.24
C GLN A 455 -39.98 10.47 -1.50
N LEU A 456 -40.12 10.19 -0.20
CA LEU A 456 -41.25 10.67 0.59
C LEU A 456 -41.02 12.15 0.95
N GLU A 457 -41.45 13.07 0.08
CA GLU A 457 -41.58 14.49 0.45
C GLU A 457 -42.75 14.62 1.44
N LEU A 458 -42.44 14.86 2.71
CA LEU A 458 -43.44 15.07 3.76
C LEU A 458 -43.96 16.51 3.70
N HIS A 459 -45.27 16.67 3.50
CA HIS A 459 -45.94 17.97 3.59
C HIS A 459 -46.27 18.26 5.05
N ARG A 460 -45.26 18.71 5.80
CA ARG A 460 -45.39 18.93 7.24
C ARG A 460 -46.22 20.17 7.56
N GLU A 461 -47.21 19.99 8.41
CA GLU A 461 -48.05 21.04 8.98
C GLU A 461 -48.26 20.83 10.49
N SER A 462 -48.93 21.79 11.13
CA SER A 462 -49.26 21.72 12.56
C SER A 462 -50.57 20.93 12.74
N VAL A 463 -50.46 19.67 13.18
CA VAL A 463 -51.59 18.74 13.30
C VAL A 463 -52.05 18.64 14.75
N ALA A 464 -53.32 18.95 15.02
CA ALA A 464 -53.91 18.77 16.35
C ALA A 464 -54.23 17.28 16.60
N PRO A 465 -53.56 16.61 17.57
CA PRO A 465 -53.70 15.17 17.79
C PRO A 465 -55.12 14.76 18.19
N ASP A 466 -55.80 15.55 19.02
CA ASP A 466 -57.16 15.21 19.47
C ASP A 466 -58.18 15.23 18.32
N THR A 467 -58.04 16.15 17.37
CA THR A 467 -58.88 16.22 16.17
C THR A 467 -58.62 15.05 15.23
N LEU A 468 -57.35 14.74 14.97
CA LEU A 468 -56.94 13.61 14.14
C LEU A 468 -57.46 12.27 14.69
N LEU A 469 -57.33 12.08 16.01
CA LEU A 469 -57.80 10.87 16.68
C LEU A 469 -59.33 10.76 16.64
N ALA A 470 -60.05 11.86 16.83
CA ALA A 470 -61.52 11.87 16.73
C ALA A 470 -61.98 11.44 15.32
N GLU A 471 -61.36 11.96 14.26
CA GLU A 471 -61.66 11.58 12.87
C GLU A 471 -61.41 10.07 12.62
N CYS A 472 -60.29 9.54 13.10
CA CYS A 472 -59.98 8.11 13.02
C CYS A 472 -61.00 7.24 13.78
N ILE A 473 -61.45 7.70 14.96
CA ILE A 473 -62.44 7.00 15.79
C ILE A 473 -63.81 6.98 15.11
N GLU A 474 -64.26 8.10 14.56
CA GLU A 474 -65.53 8.15 13.82
C GLU A 474 -65.53 7.19 12.62
N ARG A 475 -64.40 7.11 11.91
CA ARG A 475 -64.26 6.21 10.75
C ARG A 475 -64.33 4.73 11.12
N ILE A 476 -63.79 4.33 12.28
CA ILE A 476 -63.79 2.92 12.72
C ILE A 476 -65.05 2.54 13.52
N ARG A 477 -65.81 3.53 14.04
CA ARG A 477 -66.98 3.33 14.90
C ARG A 477 -67.98 2.30 14.35
N PRO A 478 -68.35 2.27 13.06
CA PRO A 478 -69.27 1.25 12.53
C PRO A 478 -68.77 -0.19 12.68
N VAL A 479 -67.44 -0.40 12.68
CA VAL A 479 -66.82 -1.72 12.85
C VAL A 479 -66.75 -2.08 14.34
N ALA A 480 -66.42 -1.11 15.20
CA ALA A 480 -66.38 -1.29 16.64
C ALA A 480 -67.78 -1.60 17.22
N ASP A 481 -68.81 -0.88 16.78
CA ASP A 481 -70.20 -1.08 17.22
C ASP A 481 -70.72 -2.48 16.88
N ARG A 482 -70.36 -3.01 15.69
CA ARG A 482 -70.70 -4.39 15.29
C ARG A 482 -70.10 -5.43 16.25
N LYS A 483 -68.91 -5.18 16.80
CA LYS A 483 -68.27 -6.02 17.83
C LYS A 483 -68.66 -5.62 19.26
N ARG A 484 -69.50 -4.59 19.44
CA ARG A 484 -69.83 -4.00 20.76
C ARG A 484 -68.58 -3.60 21.54
N ILE A 485 -67.57 -3.04 20.87
CA ILE A 485 -66.34 -2.55 21.49
C ILE A 485 -66.50 -1.06 21.79
N GLU A 486 -66.28 -0.67 23.05
CA GLU A 486 -66.34 0.73 23.47
C GLU A 486 -65.00 1.42 23.16
N ILE A 487 -65.00 2.52 22.42
CA ILE A 487 -63.79 3.33 22.17
C ILE A 487 -63.85 4.59 23.03
N ARG A 488 -62.91 4.73 23.96
CA ARG A 488 -62.79 5.90 24.84
C ARG A 488 -61.63 6.78 24.40
N GLN A 489 -61.91 8.02 24.02
CA GLN A 489 -60.89 9.04 23.78
C GLN A 489 -60.65 9.83 25.08
N ILE A 490 -59.41 9.84 25.55
CA ILE A 490 -58.98 10.67 26.68
C ILE A 490 -58.17 11.84 26.11
N SER A 491 -58.77 13.02 26.03
CA SER A 491 -58.05 14.25 25.69
C SER A 491 -57.27 14.72 26.91
N ALA A 492 -55.98 14.99 26.72
CA ALA A 492 -55.12 15.58 27.74
C ALA A 492 -54.46 16.88 27.26
N ASN A 493 -55.12 17.62 26.35
CA ASN A 493 -54.65 18.89 25.77
C ASN A 493 -53.19 18.81 25.27
N ALA A 494 -52.89 17.80 24.45
CA ALA A 494 -51.58 17.67 23.84
C ALA A 494 -51.33 18.82 22.83
N PRO A 495 -50.10 19.37 22.76
CA PRO A 495 -49.75 20.36 21.74
C PRO A 495 -49.82 19.74 20.34
N ALA A 496 -49.87 20.59 19.31
CA ALA A 496 -49.88 20.12 17.93
C ALA A 496 -48.60 19.34 17.60
N ILE A 497 -48.72 18.34 16.73
CA ILE A 497 -47.62 17.56 16.18
C ILE A 497 -47.13 18.26 14.91
N TRP A 498 -45.81 18.36 14.74
CA TRP A 498 -45.24 18.83 13.47
C TRP A 498 -45.07 17.65 12.51
N GLY A 499 -45.95 17.54 11.53
CA GLY A 499 -45.97 16.37 10.65
C GLY A 499 -46.96 16.43 9.50
N ASP A 500 -46.88 15.43 8.64
CA ASP A 500 -47.79 15.26 7.51
C ASP A 500 -49.09 14.62 7.97
N ARG A 501 -50.20 15.33 7.80
CA ARG A 501 -51.52 14.95 8.32
C ARG A 501 -52.00 13.61 7.77
N ASP A 502 -51.81 13.34 6.49
CA ASP A 502 -52.34 12.13 5.85
C ASP A 502 -51.59 10.88 6.34
N PHE A 503 -50.27 10.97 6.51
CA PHE A 503 -49.48 9.87 7.05
C PHE A 503 -49.74 9.65 8.54
N LEU A 504 -49.90 10.72 9.32
CA LEU A 504 -50.26 10.62 10.74
C LEU A 504 -51.67 10.01 10.91
N GLU A 505 -52.64 10.40 10.06
CA GLU A 505 -53.97 9.78 10.03
C GLU A 505 -53.85 8.28 9.74
N TYR A 506 -53.06 7.90 8.72
CA TYR A 506 -52.83 6.49 8.41
C TYR A 506 -52.26 5.73 9.60
N ALA A 507 -51.24 6.28 10.28
CA ALA A 507 -50.59 5.63 11.41
C ALA A 507 -51.57 5.40 12.56
N CYS A 508 -52.31 6.44 12.96
CA CYS A 508 -53.32 6.36 14.01
C CYS A 508 -54.47 5.42 13.64
N TYR A 509 -55.01 5.52 12.42
CA TYR A 509 -56.07 4.64 11.94
C TYR A 509 -55.62 3.17 11.92
N ASN A 510 -54.38 2.89 11.53
CA ASN A 510 -53.85 1.52 11.51
C ASN A 510 -53.80 0.91 12.92
N LEU A 511 -53.30 1.66 13.91
CA LEU A 511 -53.25 1.22 15.30
C LEU A 511 -54.65 0.98 15.87
N ILE A 512 -55.57 1.93 15.69
CA ILE A 512 -56.95 1.80 16.17
C ILE A 512 -57.68 0.65 15.47
N SER A 513 -57.48 0.49 14.16
CA SER A 513 -58.06 -0.63 13.40
C SER A 513 -57.53 -1.99 13.89
N ASN A 514 -56.23 -2.08 14.20
CA ASN A 514 -55.64 -3.30 14.76
C ASN A 514 -56.21 -3.60 16.15
N ALA A 515 -56.36 -2.58 17.00
CA ALA A 515 -56.98 -2.73 18.32
C ALA A 515 -58.42 -3.29 18.22
N VAL A 516 -59.25 -2.78 17.30
CA VAL A 516 -60.63 -3.30 17.08
C VAL A 516 -60.64 -4.71 16.48
N LYS A 517 -59.72 -5.01 15.55
CA LYS A 517 -59.65 -6.33 14.90
C LYS A 517 -59.26 -7.43 15.90
N TYR A 518 -58.25 -7.16 16.71
CA TYR A 518 -57.64 -8.16 17.59
C TYR A 518 -58.17 -8.14 19.03
N SER A 519 -59.30 -7.46 19.26
CA SER A 519 -60.03 -7.50 20.52
C SER A 519 -61.30 -8.36 20.46
N PRO A 520 -61.61 -9.13 21.52
CA PRO A 520 -62.92 -9.78 21.69
C PRO A 520 -64.08 -8.77 21.73
N ALA A 521 -65.29 -9.26 21.48
CA ALA A 521 -66.50 -8.45 21.65
C ALA A 521 -66.69 -8.00 23.11
N GLN A 522 -67.37 -6.87 23.33
CA GLN A 522 -67.66 -6.31 24.67
C GLN A 522 -66.42 -5.86 25.47
N THR A 523 -65.35 -5.50 24.77
CA THR A 523 -64.12 -4.93 25.36
C THR A 523 -64.06 -3.41 25.17
N ALA A 524 -63.08 -2.76 25.80
CA ALA A 524 -62.82 -1.34 25.62
C ALA A 524 -61.44 -1.08 24.98
N ILE A 525 -61.37 -0.05 24.14
CA ILE A 525 -60.13 0.49 23.58
C ILE A 525 -59.98 1.93 24.08
N THR A 526 -58.81 2.25 24.63
CA THR A 526 -58.49 3.59 25.12
C THR A 526 -57.50 4.26 24.20
N VAL A 527 -57.85 5.45 23.70
CA VAL A 527 -57.00 6.27 22.83
C VAL A 527 -56.68 7.56 23.55
N ARG A 528 -55.39 7.88 23.70
CA ARG A 528 -54.94 9.06 24.47
C ARG A 528 -53.79 9.75 23.78
N ALA A 529 -53.78 11.08 23.81
CA ALA A 529 -52.61 11.89 23.47
C ALA A 529 -52.20 12.77 24.66
N TRP A 530 -50.90 12.86 24.98
CA TRP A 530 -50.38 13.74 26.04
C TRP A 530 -48.98 14.29 25.72
N PRO A 531 -48.58 15.45 26.27
CA PRO A 531 -47.22 15.96 26.13
C PRO A 531 -46.24 15.27 27.07
N GLU A 532 -45.03 14.97 26.59
CA GLU A 532 -43.90 14.54 27.43
C GLU A 532 -42.56 15.02 26.83
N LYS A 533 -41.76 15.77 27.61
CA LYS A 533 -40.38 16.15 27.26
C LYS A 533 -40.19 16.66 25.81
N GLY A 534 -41.01 17.62 25.38
CA GLY A 534 -40.93 18.21 24.03
C GLY A 534 -41.54 17.36 22.91
N HIS A 535 -42.10 16.21 23.24
CA HIS A 535 -42.78 15.30 22.32
C HIS A 535 -44.26 15.19 22.68
N VAL A 536 -45.05 14.71 21.72
CA VAL A 536 -46.45 14.30 21.89
C VAL A 536 -46.47 12.78 21.83
N LEU A 537 -46.97 12.16 22.90
CA LEU A 537 -47.21 10.73 22.93
C LEU A 537 -48.64 10.45 22.54
N VAL A 538 -48.85 9.52 21.60
CA VAL A 538 -50.15 9.04 21.16
C VAL A 538 -50.21 7.55 21.45
N SER A 539 -51.12 7.14 22.34
CA SER A 539 -51.27 5.74 22.75
C SER A 539 -52.62 5.17 22.35
N VAL A 540 -52.59 3.92 21.88
CA VAL A 540 -53.76 3.09 21.62
C VAL A 540 -53.61 1.82 22.46
N GLU A 541 -54.51 1.65 23.42
CA GLU A 541 -54.55 0.54 24.35
C GLU A 541 -55.80 -0.31 24.10
N ASP A 542 -55.61 -1.61 23.92
CA ASP A 542 -56.66 -2.60 23.70
C ASP A 542 -56.69 -3.65 24.81
N GLN A 543 -57.85 -4.31 24.96
CA GLN A 543 -58.05 -5.47 25.84
C GLN A 543 -58.12 -6.77 25.01
N GLY A 544 -57.26 -6.87 24.00
CA GLY A 544 -57.28 -7.93 23.02
C GLY A 544 -56.50 -9.20 23.40
N TYR A 545 -56.24 -10.04 22.40
CA TYR A 545 -55.58 -11.34 22.60
C TYR A 545 -54.14 -11.24 23.12
N GLY A 546 -53.50 -10.08 22.95
CA GLY A 546 -52.10 -9.86 23.30
C GLY A 546 -51.11 -10.69 22.47
N MET A 547 -49.82 -10.52 22.77
CA MET A 547 -48.69 -11.11 22.05
C MET A 547 -47.64 -11.68 23.01
N ASP A 548 -46.95 -12.74 22.59
CA ASP A 548 -45.83 -13.31 23.35
C ASP A 548 -44.52 -12.52 23.10
N ALA A 549 -43.52 -12.73 23.96
CA ALA A 549 -42.22 -12.03 23.84
C ALA A 549 -41.45 -12.35 22.55
N SER A 550 -41.75 -13.46 21.88
CA SER A 550 -41.15 -13.84 20.60
C SER A 550 -41.79 -13.10 19.43
N ASP A 551 -43.10 -12.83 19.52
CA ASP A 551 -43.87 -12.04 18.57
C ASP A 551 -43.51 -10.54 18.70
N LEU A 552 -43.38 -10.01 19.92
CA LEU A 552 -43.01 -8.60 20.17
C LEU A 552 -41.72 -8.18 19.44
N LYS A 553 -40.73 -9.08 19.33
CA LYS A 553 -39.46 -8.82 18.63
C LYS A 553 -39.59 -8.73 17.10
N LYS A 554 -40.72 -9.13 16.55
CA LYS A 554 -40.92 -9.32 15.10
C LYS A 554 -42.15 -8.59 14.56
N ILE A 555 -43.03 -8.04 15.40
CA ILE A 555 -44.29 -7.43 14.97
C ILE A 555 -44.15 -6.21 14.06
N PHE A 556 -43.02 -5.51 14.10
CA PHE A 556 -42.70 -4.43 13.16
C PHE A 556 -42.00 -4.93 11.88
N GLN A 557 -41.65 -6.21 11.79
CA GLN A 557 -41.10 -6.78 10.56
C GLN A 557 -42.20 -6.85 9.49
N LYS A 558 -41.88 -6.37 8.29
CA LYS A 558 -42.77 -6.44 7.13
C LYS A 558 -43.21 -7.89 6.89
N PHE A 559 -44.52 -8.09 6.68
CA PHE A 559 -45.18 -9.38 6.43
C PHE A 559 -45.24 -10.33 7.64
N TYR A 560 -44.84 -9.88 8.83
CA TYR A 560 -44.97 -10.67 10.04
C TYR A 560 -46.40 -10.58 10.62
N ARG A 561 -46.90 -11.71 11.12
CA ARG A 561 -48.15 -11.78 11.88
C ARG A 561 -47.93 -12.61 13.13
N ALA A 562 -48.30 -12.06 14.28
CA ALA A 562 -48.30 -12.74 15.56
C ALA A 562 -49.12 -14.04 15.50
N LYS A 563 -48.75 -15.04 16.31
CA LYS A 563 -49.43 -16.34 16.30
C LYS A 563 -50.91 -16.22 16.68
N THR A 564 -51.20 -15.40 17.69
CA THR A 564 -52.57 -15.08 18.14
C THR A 564 -53.39 -14.42 17.02
N ALA A 565 -52.79 -13.52 16.25
CA ALA A 565 -53.42 -12.90 15.09
C ALA A 565 -53.70 -13.87 13.93
N LYS A 566 -52.93 -14.96 13.77
CA LYS A 566 -53.23 -16.02 12.79
C LYS A 566 -54.37 -16.93 13.26
N GLN A 567 -54.42 -17.21 14.56
CA GLN A 567 -55.43 -18.08 15.19
C GLN A 567 -56.81 -17.41 15.29
N SER A 568 -56.86 -16.08 15.42
CA SER A 568 -58.10 -15.30 15.49
C SER A 568 -58.99 -15.38 14.23
N GLY A 569 -58.49 -15.92 13.12
CA GLY A 569 -59.22 -15.96 11.83
C GLY A 569 -59.32 -14.61 11.12
N GLU A 570 -58.87 -13.52 11.74
CA GLU A 570 -58.88 -12.17 11.16
C GLU A 570 -57.93 -12.07 9.95
N GLN A 571 -58.38 -11.46 8.87
CA GLN A 571 -57.58 -11.25 7.66
C GLN A 571 -56.68 -10.03 7.83
N GLY A 572 -55.37 -10.20 7.65
CA GLY A 572 -54.38 -9.11 7.73
C GLY A 572 -53.11 -9.46 6.95
N THR A 573 -52.42 -8.43 6.42
CA THR A 573 -51.25 -8.58 5.54
C THR A 573 -49.91 -8.56 6.29
N GLY A 574 -49.90 -8.21 7.58
CA GLY A 574 -48.66 -8.12 8.38
C GLY A 574 -47.76 -6.94 8.03
N ILE A 575 -48.28 -5.93 7.32
CA ILE A 575 -47.50 -4.77 6.84
C ILE A 575 -47.88 -3.48 7.56
N GLY A 576 -49.08 -3.42 8.15
CA GLY A 576 -49.61 -2.20 8.79
C GLY A 576 -48.66 -1.59 9.82
N LEU A 577 -48.21 -2.40 10.79
CA LEU A 577 -47.30 -1.93 11.86
C LEU A 577 -45.91 -1.54 11.34
N ALA A 578 -45.41 -2.18 10.28
CA ALA A 578 -44.15 -1.82 9.66
C ALA A 578 -44.21 -0.46 8.94
N ILE A 579 -45.38 -0.12 8.35
CA ILE A 579 -45.60 1.21 7.76
C ILE A 579 -45.75 2.26 8.86
N VAL A 580 -46.43 1.94 9.96
CA VAL A 580 -46.57 2.84 11.13
C VAL A 580 -45.20 3.20 11.70
N GLU A 581 -44.32 2.21 11.91
CA GLU A 581 -42.96 2.44 12.40
C GLU A 581 -42.18 3.40 11.48
N GLU A 582 -42.20 3.16 10.17
CA GLU A 582 -41.49 4.02 9.21
C GLU A 582 -42.07 5.44 9.16
N ILE A 583 -43.40 5.60 9.16
CA ILE A 583 -44.04 6.92 9.22
C ILE A 583 -43.52 7.69 10.44
N VAL A 584 -43.53 7.06 11.61
CA VAL A 584 -43.12 7.70 12.86
C VAL A 584 -41.63 8.06 12.84
N VAL A 585 -40.77 7.18 12.30
CA VAL A 585 -39.32 7.45 12.14
C VAL A 585 -39.06 8.61 11.18
N GLN A 586 -39.76 8.71 10.05
CA GLN A 586 -39.63 9.83 9.08
C GLN A 586 -40.13 11.17 9.65
N HIS A 587 -41.01 11.10 10.66
CA HIS A 587 -41.44 12.24 11.46
C HIS A 587 -40.49 12.56 12.61
N GLY A 588 -39.34 11.88 12.73
CA GLY A 588 -38.37 12.09 13.80
C GLY A 588 -38.80 11.52 15.16
N GLY A 589 -39.76 10.60 15.15
CA GLY A 589 -40.34 9.97 16.32
C GLY A 589 -39.91 8.51 16.54
N SER A 590 -40.55 7.85 17.50
CA SER A 590 -40.39 6.41 17.77
C SER A 590 -41.72 5.75 18.15
N ILE A 591 -41.82 4.42 17.96
CA ILE A 591 -42.98 3.62 18.38
C ILE A 591 -42.54 2.56 19.40
N ALA A 592 -43.32 2.39 20.47
CA ALA A 592 -43.16 1.36 21.47
C ALA A 592 -44.41 0.48 21.57
N VAL A 593 -44.22 -0.77 22.00
CA VAL A 593 -45.32 -1.71 22.25
C VAL A 593 -45.12 -2.45 23.57
N GLU A 594 -46.18 -2.53 24.35
CA GLU A 594 -46.29 -3.33 25.56
C GLU A 594 -47.46 -4.31 25.35
N SER A 595 -47.26 -5.60 25.57
CA SER A 595 -48.34 -6.59 25.39
C SER A 595 -48.12 -7.82 26.25
N GLU A 596 -49.21 -8.38 26.75
CA GLU A 596 -49.24 -9.65 27.48
C GLU A 596 -50.38 -10.51 26.94
N VAL A 597 -50.11 -11.79 26.70
CA VAL A 597 -51.09 -12.74 26.15
C VAL A 597 -52.33 -12.79 27.04
N GLY A 598 -53.50 -12.51 26.46
CA GLY A 598 -54.80 -12.50 27.14
C GLY A 598 -55.11 -11.22 27.94
N ARG A 599 -54.21 -10.24 28.01
CA ARG A 599 -54.46 -8.94 28.68
C ARG A 599 -54.55 -7.75 27.72
N GLY A 600 -54.09 -7.90 26.49
CA GLY A 600 -54.17 -6.88 25.45
C GLY A 600 -52.81 -6.27 25.09
N SER A 601 -52.85 -5.15 24.37
CA SER A 601 -51.66 -4.46 23.88
C SER A 601 -51.80 -2.95 24.01
N ARG A 602 -50.68 -2.27 24.28
CA ARG A 602 -50.54 -0.83 24.25
C ARG A 602 -49.48 -0.47 23.22
N PHE A 603 -49.87 0.28 22.20
CA PHE A 603 -48.94 0.90 21.26
C PHE A 603 -48.81 2.38 21.59
N THR A 604 -47.59 2.90 21.60
CA THR A 604 -47.32 4.31 21.93
C THR A 604 -46.40 4.91 20.87
N LEU A 605 -46.91 5.91 20.14
CA LEU A 605 -46.14 6.75 19.23
C LEU A 605 -45.56 7.93 20.01
N THR A 606 -44.30 8.27 19.77
CA THR A 606 -43.63 9.46 20.30
C THR A 606 -43.28 10.34 19.12
N LEU A 607 -43.89 11.52 19.00
CA LEU A 607 -43.74 12.43 17.86
C LEU A 607 -43.28 13.82 18.31
N PRO A 608 -42.51 14.59 17.52
CA PRO A 608 -42.08 15.92 17.92
C PRO A 608 -43.26 16.90 18.01
N SER A 609 -43.30 17.70 19.08
CA SER A 609 -44.25 18.79 19.22
C SER A 609 -43.92 19.93 18.26
N ALA A 610 -44.94 20.55 17.66
CA ALA A 610 -44.81 21.77 16.85
C ALA A 610 -44.33 22.99 17.67
N GLN A 611 -44.33 22.90 19.00
CA GLN A 611 -43.83 23.94 19.91
C GLN A 611 -42.40 23.68 20.42
N ALA A 612 -41.76 22.56 20.03
CA ALA A 612 -40.39 22.31 20.43
C ALA A 612 -39.42 23.27 19.70
N PRO A 613 -38.55 24.02 20.40
CA PRO A 613 -37.54 24.83 19.72
C PRO A 613 -36.62 23.91 18.91
N ALA A 614 -36.31 24.33 17.69
CA ALA A 614 -35.43 23.62 16.76
C ALA A 614 -33.99 23.57 17.29
N SER A 615 -33.70 22.70 18.27
CA SER A 615 -32.34 22.40 18.71
C SER A 615 -32.31 21.19 19.66
N SER A 616 -32.02 20.00 19.12
CA SER A 616 -30.98 19.09 19.63
C SER A 616 -31.10 17.74 18.96
N SER A 617 -30.17 17.48 18.02
CA SER A 617 -29.75 16.14 17.68
C SER A 617 -29.17 15.44 18.92
N LEU A 618 -29.93 14.53 19.53
CA LEU A 618 -29.40 13.49 20.41
C LEU A 618 -29.13 12.29 19.50
N GLY A 619 -27.88 11.87 19.22
CA GLY A 619 -26.85 11.59 20.21
C GLY A 619 -27.12 10.19 20.76
N GLY A 620 -26.57 9.17 20.09
CA GLY A 620 -26.86 7.77 20.40
C GLY A 620 -26.49 7.42 21.84
N ALA A 621 -27.44 6.79 22.54
CA ALA A 621 -27.18 6.10 23.80
C ALA A 621 -27.41 4.59 23.58
N GLN A 622 -26.36 3.85 23.93
CA GLN A 622 -26.23 2.42 23.81
C GLN A 622 -27.29 1.68 24.62
N SER A 623 -27.83 0.62 24.01
CA SER A 623 -28.65 -0.40 24.66
C SER A 623 -27.74 -1.27 25.54
N GLU A 624 -27.68 -1.01 26.85
CA GLU A 624 -27.41 -2.05 27.83
C GLU A 624 -28.63 -3.00 27.86
N ARG A 625 -28.40 -4.27 27.55
CA ARG A 625 -29.32 -5.37 27.84
C ARG A 625 -28.66 -6.29 28.84
N ALA A 626 -29.28 -6.42 30.00
CA ALA A 626 -29.26 -7.63 30.81
C ALA A 626 -30.24 -8.65 30.20
#